data_AF-A0A1G0GVT0-F1
#
_entry.id   AF-A0A1G0GVT0-F1
#
_cell.length_a   1.000
_cell.length_b   1.000
_cell.length_c   1.000
_cell.angle_alpha   90.00
_cell.angle_beta   90.00
_cell.angle_gamma   90.00
#
_symmetry.space_group_name_H-M   'P 1'
#
loop_
_entity.id
_entity.type
_entity.pdbx_description
1 polymer ?
#
loop_
_entity_poly.entity_id
_entity_poly.type
_entity_poly.pdbx_seq_one_letter_code
_entity_poly.pdbx_strand_id
1 'polypeptide(L)'
;MSNKANNLTDIETKGFTVIPHFLSTKEIKLFIKDINTQVSSENKNYNLLKVADGVLEKISHKNEALIKQVSTETSIEPGDLRLSAFYLATKLGVNFGWHSDHEDYFITQHHYNLLNFYIPIVKPDPKQSNLTVVPFDKLEKIAPELCRKLVGYGATSFMSDQHNRKTYVMDDNLSQTEVYDLNLDDIAETPFLSSGDLLLMRGDVIHRTQDVNTERVALSVRYHCSKDMLNMRKFLAMGYTKLRFMLNNPTYYLGVLDFFADQLVDLSVVDSKLIDQTDAKTNSFNLTQGMEGQWILYYIDGAKQRHLIDMGSDVLKNIKSKKIDDLTDYDILRIKRNLQPYLEKILLRYDIKEDIFDKNFSLGDLISFVS
;
A
#
# COMPACT_ATOMS: atom_id res chain seq x y z
N MET A 1 11.78 -24.08 -27.84
CA MET A 1 10.75 -23.03 -27.71
C MET A 1 11.48 -21.73 -27.43
N SER A 2 11.35 -20.73 -28.29
CA SER A 2 12.05 -19.46 -28.13
C SER A 2 11.54 -18.76 -26.87
N ASN A 3 12.44 -18.45 -25.92
CA ASN A 3 12.17 -17.45 -24.89
C ASN A 3 11.82 -16.14 -25.61
N LYS A 4 10.53 -15.83 -25.75
CA LYS A 4 10.11 -14.44 -25.97
C LYS A 4 10.68 -13.69 -24.78
N ALA A 5 11.57 -12.73 -25.02
CA ALA A 5 11.99 -11.80 -23.99
C ALA A 5 10.72 -11.27 -23.32
N ASN A 6 10.66 -11.31 -21.98
CA ASN A 6 9.53 -10.78 -21.24
C ASN A 6 9.37 -9.31 -21.62
N ASN A 7 8.21 -8.92 -22.15
CA ASN A 7 8.00 -7.55 -22.57
C ASN A 7 7.70 -6.69 -21.33
N LEU A 8 8.73 -6.11 -20.72
CA LEU A 8 8.56 -5.27 -19.52
C LEU A 8 7.75 -3.99 -19.80
N THR A 9 7.71 -3.55 -21.06
CA THR A 9 6.86 -2.42 -21.49
C THR A 9 5.35 -2.70 -21.32
N ASP A 10 4.95 -3.96 -21.16
CA ASP A 10 3.56 -4.31 -20.83
C ASP A 10 3.15 -3.72 -19.47
N ILE A 11 4.08 -3.43 -18.55
CA ILE A 11 3.77 -2.82 -17.26
C ILE A 11 3.28 -1.37 -17.44
N GLU A 12 3.73 -0.64 -18.45
CA GLU A 12 3.27 0.73 -18.72
C GLU A 12 1.84 0.75 -19.23
N THR A 13 1.53 -0.16 -20.15
CA THR A 13 0.28 -0.18 -20.91
C THR A 13 -0.80 -1.02 -20.24
N LYS A 14 -0.46 -2.25 -19.82
CA LYS A 14 -1.38 -3.18 -19.16
C LYS A 14 -1.39 -3.02 -17.64
N GLY A 15 -0.29 -2.54 -17.06
CA GLY A 15 -0.06 -2.48 -15.62
C GLY A 15 0.63 -3.73 -15.05
N PHE A 16 0.83 -4.80 -15.82
CA PHE A 16 1.48 -6.01 -15.33
C PHE A 16 2.19 -6.79 -16.44
N THR A 17 3.06 -7.71 -16.02
CA THR A 17 3.70 -8.72 -16.88
C THR A 17 4.00 -10.00 -16.10
N VAL A 18 4.20 -11.11 -16.80
CA VAL A 18 4.55 -12.41 -16.20
C VAL A 18 5.98 -12.78 -16.57
N ILE A 19 6.75 -13.18 -15.57
CA ILE A 19 8.13 -13.65 -15.70
C ILE A 19 8.18 -15.10 -15.20
N PRO A 20 8.15 -16.09 -16.11
CA PRO A 20 8.22 -17.49 -15.75
C PRO A 20 9.55 -17.83 -15.07
N HIS A 21 9.52 -18.78 -14.15
CA HIS A 21 10.71 -19.33 -13.48
C HIS A 21 11.61 -18.27 -12.83
N PHE A 22 11.02 -17.19 -12.30
CA PHE A 22 11.76 -16.12 -11.62
C PHE A 22 12.52 -16.66 -10.41
N LEU A 23 11.88 -17.52 -9.61
CA LEU A 23 12.53 -18.30 -8.56
C LEU A 23 12.95 -19.68 -9.07
N SER A 24 14.16 -20.07 -8.70
CA SER A 24 14.67 -21.43 -8.85
C SER A 24 14.03 -22.38 -7.84
N THR A 25 14.06 -23.68 -8.13
CA THR A 25 13.61 -24.72 -7.19
C THR A 25 14.28 -24.64 -5.82
N LYS A 26 15.54 -24.19 -5.75
CA LYS A 26 16.26 -24.02 -4.48
C LYS A 26 15.70 -22.86 -3.67
N GLU A 27 15.41 -21.74 -4.32
CA GLU A 27 14.79 -20.57 -3.66
C GLU A 27 13.36 -20.89 -3.23
N ILE A 28 12.55 -21.55 -4.07
CA ILE A 28 11.21 -22.00 -3.71
C ILE A 28 11.24 -22.85 -2.43
N LYS A 29 12.16 -23.82 -2.33
CA LYS A 29 12.33 -24.66 -1.12
C LYS A 29 12.70 -23.84 0.12
N LEU A 30 13.48 -22.77 -0.05
CA LEU A 30 13.82 -21.85 1.05
C LEU A 30 12.55 -21.15 1.57
N PHE A 31 11.72 -20.59 0.69
CA PHE A 31 10.46 -19.96 1.07
C PHE A 31 9.46 -20.95 1.68
N ILE A 32 9.38 -22.19 1.17
CA ILE A 32 8.55 -23.24 1.79
C ILE A 32 9.00 -23.52 3.23
N LYS A 33 10.31 -23.61 3.48
CA LYS A 33 10.83 -23.81 4.83
C LYS A 33 10.47 -22.63 5.74
N ASP A 34 10.59 -21.40 5.24
CA ASP A 34 10.21 -20.20 5.98
C ASP A 34 8.72 -20.23 6.34
N ILE A 35 7.82 -20.41 5.36
CA ILE A 35 6.36 -20.50 5.55
C ILE A 35 5.98 -21.47 6.68
N ASN A 36 6.65 -22.63 6.76
CA ASN A 36 6.36 -23.64 7.78
C ASN A 36 6.77 -23.24 9.22
N THR A 37 7.58 -22.19 9.35
CA THR A 37 8.08 -21.67 10.64
C THR A 37 7.47 -20.32 11.02
N GLN A 38 6.79 -19.65 10.08
CA GLN A 38 6.25 -18.32 10.30
C GLN A 38 4.91 -18.33 11.03
N VAL A 39 4.74 -17.31 11.86
CA VAL A 39 3.48 -17.01 12.56
C VAL A 39 2.69 -15.94 11.81
N SER A 40 1.42 -15.77 12.20
CA SER A 40 0.61 -14.65 11.71
C SER A 40 1.32 -13.32 11.97
N SER A 41 1.22 -12.43 10.99
CA SER A 41 1.56 -11.02 11.16
C SER A 41 0.66 -10.39 12.22
N GLU A 42 1.16 -9.31 12.82
CA GLU A 42 0.40 -8.50 13.79
C GLU A 42 -0.58 -7.54 13.09
N ASN A 43 -0.69 -7.63 11.76
CA ASN A 43 -1.60 -6.80 10.99
C ASN A 43 -3.06 -7.14 11.35
N LYS A 44 -3.80 -6.14 11.86
CA LYS A 44 -5.20 -6.31 12.26
C LYS A 44 -6.20 -6.04 11.13
N ASN A 45 -5.73 -5.60 9.97
CA ASN A 45 -6.53 -5.47 8.75
C ASN A 45 -6.56 -6.77 7.95
N TYR A 46 -5.50 -7.58 8.02
CA TYR A 46 -5.34 -8.78 7.19
C TYR A 46 -4.67 -9.94 7.94
N ASN A 47 -5.18 -11.16 7.72
CA ASN A 47 -4.55 -12.40 8.20
C ASN A 47 -3.41 -12.83 7.26
N LEU A 48 -2.25 -12.17 7.40
CA LEU A 48 -1.05 -12.42 6.61
C LEU A 48 0.00 -13.19 7.42
N LEU A 49 0.92 -13.89 6.76
CA LEU A 49 2.13 -14.42 7.44
C LEU A 49 3.31 -13.47 7.19
N LYS A 50 4.14 -13.26 8.22
CA LYS A 50 5.41 -12.54 8.05
C LYS A 50 6.36 -13.34 7.17
N VAL A 51 7.28 -12.66 6.50
CA VAL A 51 8.41 -13.26 5.80
C VAL A 51 9.66 -12.97 6.62
N ALA A 52 10.55 -13.95 6.82
CA ALA A 52 11.82 -13.66 7.48
C ALA A 52 12.72 -12.80 6.59
N ASP A 53 13.28 -11.72 7.15
CA ASP A 53 14.20 -10.83 6.44
C ASP A 53 15.37 -11.60 5.81
N GLY A 54 15.99 -12.50 6.57
CA GLY A 54 17.12 -13.31 6.09
C GLY A 54 16.80 -14.21 4.90
N VAL A 55 15.51 -14.51 4.64
CA VAL A 55 15.05 -15.26 3.47
C VAL A 55 14.85 -14.33 2.28
N LEU A 56 14.25 -13.15 2.47
CA LEU A 56 14.11 -12.13 1.43
C LEU A 56 15.48 -11.67 0.90
N GLU A 57 16.47 -11.51 1.77
CA GLU A 57 17.83 -11.12 1.38
C GLU A 57 18.51 -12.17 0.47
N LYS A 58 18.01 -13.40 0.39
CA LYS A 58 18.53 -14.39 -0.56
C LYS A 58 18.09 -14.12 -2.00
N ILE A 59 17.04 -13.33 -2.22
CA ILE A 59 16.52 -12.98 -3.55
C ILE A 59 16.57 -11.48 -3.84
N SER A 60 17.03 -10.64 -2.92
CA SER A 60 17.08 -9.17 -3.10
C SER A 60 17.82 -8.77 -4.37
N HIS A 61 18.96 -9.40 -4.66
CA HIS A 61 19.71 -9.17 -5.90
C HIS A 61 18.90 -9.41 -7.19
N LYS A 62 17.95 -10.35 -7.22
CA LYS A 62 17.07 -10.57 -8.38
C LYS A 62 16.03 -9.48 -8.50
N ASN A 63 15.45 -9.07 -7.37
CA ASN A 63 14.46 -8.00 -7.33
C ASN A 63 15.11 -6.67 -7.77
N GLU A 64 16.28 -6.34 -7.23
CA GLU A 64 17.06 -5.16 -7.59
C GLU A 64 17.45 -5.14 -9.07
N ALA A 65 17.91 -6.28 -9.60
CA ALA A 65 18.23 -6.40 -11.03
C ALA A 65 17.00 -6.14 -11.90
N LEU A 66 15.83 -6.68 -11.51
CA LEU A 66 14.59 -6.47 -12.26
C LEU A 66 14.05 -5.03 -12.12
N ILE A 67 14.12 -4.43 -10.94
CA ILE A 67 13.76 -3.01 -10.72
C ILE A 67 14.62 -2.11 -11.61
N LYS A 68 15.93 -2.36 -11.66
CA LYS A 68 16.85 -1.65 -12.54
C LYS A 68 16.51 -1.86 -14.01
N GLN A 69 16.14 -3.08 -14.40
CA GLN A 69 15.75 -3.36 -15.77
C GLN A 69 14.47 -2.60 -16.16
N VAL A 70 13.44 -2.62 -15.30
CA VAL A 70 12.19 -1.87 -15.51
C VAL A 70 12.47 -0.38 -15.63
N SER A 71 13.30 0.21 -14.77
CA SER A 71 13.63 1.64 -14.84
C SER A 71 14.43 2.03 -16.09
N THR A 72 15.13 1.09 -16.72
CA THR A 72 15.84 1.33 -17.99
C THR A 72 14.98 1.11 -19.23
N GLU A 73 13.98 0.23 -19.16
CA GLU A 73 13.17 -0.19 -20.31
C GLU A 73 11.80 0.48 -20.37
N THR A 74 11.39 1.17 -19.30
CA THR A 74 10.06 1.78 -19.15
C THR A 74 10.16 3.19 -18.57
N SER A 75 9.06 3.94 -18.61
CA SER A 75 8.87 5.21 -17.95
C SER A 75 8.55 5.08 -16.47
N ILE A 76 8.39 3.85 -15.96
CA ILE A 76 8.13 3.62 -14.54
C ILE A 76 9.45 3.88 -13.82
N GLU A 77 9.39 4.65 -12.74
CA GLU A 77 10.52 4.83 -11.84
C GLU A 77 10.30 3.94 -10.60
N PRO A 78 10.40 2.61 -10.73
CA PRO A 78 10.19 1.73 -9.60
C PRO A 78 11.23 2.01 -8.55
N GLY A 79 10.78 1.97 -7.31
CA GLY A 79 11.63 2.46 -6.26
C GLY A 79 12.62 1.48 -5.68
N ASP A 80 13.59 2.07 -5.01
CA ASP A 80 14.62 1.46 -4.19
C ASP A 80 14.13 1.12 -2.76
N LEU A 81 12.89 1.44 -2.42
CA LEU A 81 12.36 1.26 -1.07
C LEU A 81 11.43 0.05 -0.97
N ARG A 82 11.92 -1.04 -0.38
CA ARG A 82 11.09 -2.18 0.05
C ARG A 82 10.34 -1.80 1.32
N LEU A 83 9.05 -1.51 1.22
CA LEU A 83 8.22 -1.21 2.39
C LEU A 83 7.62 -2.49 2.97
N SER A 84 6.94 -3.30 2.18
CA SER A 84 6.19 -4.45 2.70
C SER A 84 6.55 -5.77 2.02
N ALA A 85 6.54 -6.84 2.81
CA ALA A 85 6.67 -8.21 2.35
C ALA A 85 5.89 -9.16 3.26
N PHE A 86 5.04 -10.00 2.67
CA PHE A 86 4.20 -10.94 3.41
C PHE A 86 3.81 -12.14 2.55
N TYR A 87 3.40 -13.23 3.19
CA TYR A 87 2.74 -14.32 2.50
C TYR A 87 1.22 -14.20 2.56
N LEU A 88 0.59 -14.40 1.41
CA LEU A 88 -0.83 -14.46 1.16
C LEU A 88 -1.26 -15.91 1.01
N ALA A 89 -1.96 -16.46 2.01
CA ALA A 89 -2.35 -17.85 2.04
C ALA A 89 -3.88 -18.01 2.03
N THR A 90 -4.41 -18.76 1.06
CA THR A 90 -5.86 -19.02 0.95
C THR A 90 -6.43 -19.70 2.20
N LYS A 91 -5.65 -20.61 2.83
CA LYS A 91 -6.01 -21.27 4.09
C LYS A 91 -6.23 -20.32 5.28
N LEU A 92 -5.71 -19.09 5.20
CA LEU A 92 -5.92 -18.05 6.22
C LEU A 92 -7.13 -17.15 5.91
N GLY A 93 -7.95 -17.53 4.93
CA GLY A 93 -9.09 -16.75 4.49
C GLY A 93 -8.75 -15.62 3.52
N VAL A 94 -7.54 -15.61 2.94
CA VAL A 94 -7.15 -14.61 1.93
C VAL A 94 -7.96 -14.84 0.65
N ASN A 95 -9.05 -14.09 0.53
CA ASN A 95 -9.97 -14.09 -0.60
C ASN A 95 -10.43 -12.65 -0.88
N PHE A 96 -9.66 -11.92 -1.68
CA PHE A 96 -9.99 -10.53 -1.99
C PHE A 96 -10.91 -10.45 -3.20
N GLY A 97 -11.96 -9.64 -3.08
CA GLY A 97 -12.75 -9.18 -4.22
C GLY A 97 -11.94 -8.26 -5.13
N TRP A 98 -12.60 -7.64 -6.11
CA TRP A 98 -11.95 -6.67 -6.98
C TRP A 98 -11.49 -5.45 -6.17
N HIS A 99 -10.20 -5.14 -6.22
CA HIS A 99 -9.60 -4.00 -5.54
C HIS A 99 -8.30 -3.55 -6.21
N SER A 100 -7.86 -2.32 -5.93
CA SER A 100 -6.45 -1.93 -5.94
C SER A 100 -5.94 -1.87 -4.50
N ASP A 101 -4.62 -2.00 -4.30
CA ASP A 101 -4.05 -2.22 -2.96
C ASP A 101 -4.38 -1.06 -1.98
N HIS A 102 -4.78 -1.35 -0.74
CA HIS A 102 -5.22 -0.32 0.23
C HIS A 102 -4.10 0.28 1.07
N GLU A 103 -3.47 -0.55 1.92
CA GLU A 103 -2.70 -0.08 3.06
C GLU A 103 -1.45 0.70 2.64
N ASP A 104 -0.74 0.25 1.60
CA ASP A 104 0.41 0.99 1.12
C ASP A 104 -0.02 2.28 0.39
N TYR A 105 -1.21 2.35 -0.20
CA TYR A 105 -1.72 3.62 -0.78
C TYR A 105 -2.08 4.63 0.29
N PHE A 106 -2.70 4.21 1.40
CA PHE A 106 -3.05 5.12 2.49
C PHE A 106 -1.81 5.78 3.10
N ILE A 107 -0.68 5.07 3.11
CA ILE A 107 0.61 5.56 3.60
C ILE A 107 1.33 6.38 2.53
N THR A 108 1.46 5.83 1.32
CA THR A 108 2.38 6.35 0.31
C THR A 108 1.73 7.22 -0.76
N GLN A 109 0.41 7.15 -0.94
CA GLN A 109 -0.38 7.97 -1.88
C GLN A 109 -0.04 7.82 -3.36
N HIS A 110 0.83 6.86 -3.72
CA HIS A 110 1.34 6.69 -5.09
C HIS A 110 1.44 5.23 -5.44
N HIS A 111 0.75 4.83 -6.50
CA HIS A 111 0.69 3.44 -6.94
C HIS A 111 1.19 3.20 -8.36
N TYR A 112 1.46 4.27 -9.13
CA TYR A 112 1.97 4.14 -10.50
C TYR A 112 3.39 3.57 -10.53
N ASN A 113 4.25 4.07 -9.64
CA ASN A 113 5.65 3.63 -9.51
C ASN A 113 5.82 2.43 -8.56
N LEU A 114 4.77 2.03 -7.84
CA LEU A 114 4.81 0.89 -6.94
C LEU A 114 4.85 -0.39 -7.75
N LEU A 115 5.85 -1.24 -7.54
CA LEU A 115 5.88 -2.60 -8.09
C LEU A 115 5.62 -3.64 -7.02
N ASN A 116 4.60 -4.48 -7.24
CA ASN A 116 4.34 -5.66 -6.45
C ASN A 116 4.91 -6.90 -7.15
N PHE A 117 5.85 -7.55 -6.45
CA PHE A 117 6.42 -8.84 -6.83
C PHE A 117 5.56 -9.94 -6.24
N TYR A 118 4.53 -10.36 -7.00
CA TYR A 118 3.63 -11.44 -6.59
C TYR A 118 4.13 -12.78 -7.13
N ILE A 119 4.51 -13.70 -6.23
CA ILE A 119 5.16 -14.96 -6.58
C ILE A 119 4.46 -16.11 -5.84
N PRO A 120 3.70 -17.00 -6.52
CA PRO A 120 3.20 -18.23 -5.91
C PRO A 120 4.35 -19.12 -5.45
N ILE A 121 4.43 -19.44 -4.15
CA ILE A 121 5.44 -20.34 -3.60
C ILE A 121 4.86 -21.74 -3.49
N VAL A 122 3.72 -21.88 -2.80
CA VAL A 122 2.94 -23.12 -2.77
C VAL A 122 1.81 -22.97 -3.76
N LYS A 123 1.82 -23.79 -4.83
CA LYS A 123 0.89 -23.69 -5.94
C LYS A 123 0.49 -25.09 -6.44
N PRO A 124 -0.54 -25.71 -5.85
CA PRO A 124 -0.92 -27.09 -6.20
C PRO A 124 -1.41 -27.24 -7.65
N ASP A 125 -2.14 -26.25 -8.15
CA ASP A 125 -2.66 -26.21 -9.52
C ASP A 125 -2.33 -24.85 -10.17
N PRO A 126 -1.59 -24.82 -11.30
CA PRO A 126 -1.32 -23.58 -12.03
C PRO A 126 -2.56 -22.83 -12.52
N LYS A 127 -3.71 -23.50 -12.68
CA LYS A 127 -4.94 -22.94 -13.24
C LYS A 127 -5.94 -22.40 -12.22
N GLN A 128 -5.73 -22.67 -10.93
CA GLN A 128 -6.68 -22.30 -9.86
C GLN A 128 -6.04 -21.41 -8.82
N SER A 129 -6.84 -20.58 -8.16
CA SER A 129 -6.41 -19.68 -7.08
C SER A 129 -5.27 -18.72 -7.49
N ASN A 130 -5.26 -18.30 -8.75
CA ASN A 130 -4.42 -17.20 -9.25
C ASN A 130 -4.95 -15.83 -8.82
N LEU A 131 -4.25 -14.77 -9.21
CA LEU A 131 -4.86 -13.45 -9.30
C LEU A 131 -5.53 -13.30 -10.66
N THR A 132 -6.69 -12.67 -10.66
CA THR A 132 -7.34 -12.15 -11.86
C THR A 132 -7.15 -10.64 -11.85
N VAL A 133 -6.70 -10.07 -12.96
CA VAL A 133 -6.31 -8.67 -13.11
C VAL A 133 -7.11 -8.01 -14.23
N VAL A 134 -7.31 -6.70 -14.16
CA VAL A 134 -7.89 -5.90 -15.25
C VAL A 134 -6.77 -5.12 -15.93
N PRO A 135 -6.39 -5.45 -17.18
CA PRO A 135 -5.39 -4.70 -17.92
C PRO A 135 -5.84 -3.25 -18.21
N PHE A 136 -4.97 -2.28 -17.98
CA PHE A 136 -5.29 -0.86 -18.24
C PHE A 136 -5.54 -0.56 -19.73
N ASP A 137 -4.83 -1.20 -20.65
CA ASP A 137 -5.03 -1.05 -22.10
C ASP A 137 -6.41 -1.53 -22.58
N LYS A 138 -7.03 -2.48 -21.87
CA LYS A 138 -8.42 -2.88 -22.11
C LYS A 138 -9.40 -1.94 -21.43
N LEU A 139 -9.12 -1.53 -20.20
CA LEU A 139 -9.96 -0.58 -19.46
C LEU A 139 -10.06 0.76 -20.20
N GLU A 140 -8.95 1.28 -20.72
CA GLU A 140 -8.91 2.53 -21.47
C GLU A 140 -9.83 2.49 -22.70
N LYS A 141 -9.88 1.36 -23.41
CA LYS A 141 -10.70 1.20 -24.61
C LYS A 141 -12.20 1.25 -24.31
N ILE A 142 -12.63 0.76 -23.14
CA ILE A 142 -14.06 0.65 -22.80
C ILE A 142 -14.56 1.75 -21.86
N ALA A 143 -13.69 2.27 -21.00
CA ALA A 143 -14.00 3.25 -19.97
C ALA A 143 -12.81 4.20 -19.75
N PRO A 144 -12.47 5.04 -20.74
CA PRO A 144 -11.29 5.89 -20.69
C PRO A 144 -11.30 6.89 -19.53
N GLU A 145 -12.48 7.36 -19.11
CA GLU A 145 -12.61 8.24 -17.93
C GLU A 145 -12.26 7.53 -16.63
N LEU A 146 -12.77 6.31 -16.42
CA LEU A 146 -12.41 5.49 -15.26
C LEU A 146 -10.91 5.17 -15.28
N CYS A 147 -10.39 4.77 -16.44
CA CYS A 147 -8.97 4.49 -16.62
C CYS A 147 -8.11 5.67 -16.16
N ARG A 148 -8.39 6.89 -16.65
CA ARG A 148 -7.65 8.09 -16.26
C ARG A 148 -7.72 8.40 -14.75
N LYS A 149 -8.83 8.08 -14.09
CA LYS A 149 -8.97 8.25 -12.64
C LYS A 149 -8.15 7.25 -11.85
N LEU A 150 -8.04 6.02 -12.33
CA LEU A 150 -7.41 4.91 -11.60
C LEU A 150 -5.90 4.80 -11.84
N VAL A 151 -5.38 5.29 -12.96
CA VAL A 151 -3.92 5.27 -13.21
C VAL A 151 -3.20 6.03 -12.09
N GLY A 152 -2.35 5.30 -11.36
CA GLY A 152 -1.59 5.77 -10.20
C GLY A 152 -2.37 5.89 -8.89
N TYR A 153 -3.68 5.65 -8.91
CA TYR A 153 -4.57 5.71 -7.73
C TYR A 153 -4.74 4.32 -7.11
N GLY A 154 -4.82 4.26 -5.79
CA GLY A 154 -4.95 3.02 -5.01
C GLY A 154 -6.18 3.01 -4.14
N ALA A 155 -6.24 2.07 -3.19
CA ALA A 155 -7.30 1.94 -2.19
C ALA A 155 -8.70 2.09 -2.76
N THR A 156 -8.99 1.35 -3.82
CA THR A 156 -10.30 1.35 -4.46
C THR A 156 -10.85 -0.06 -4.45
N SER A 157 -12.07 -0.24 -3.95
CA SER A 157 -12.81 -1.51 -4.06
C SER A 157 -13.80 -1.45 -5.22
N PHE A 158 -14.08 -2.60 -5.82
CA PHE A 158 -15.02 -2.71 -6.92
C PHE A 158 -16.03 -3.83 -6.68
N MET A 159 -17.28 -3.55 -6.99
CA MET A 159 -18.33 -4.56 -7.02
C MET A 159 -18.93 -4.58 -8.42
N SER A 160 -18.75 -5.70 -9.14
CA SER A 160 -19.33 -5.87 -10.47
C SER A 160 -20.61 -6.70 -10.39
N ASP A 161 -21.71 -6.14 -10.87
CA ASP A 161 -22.99 -6.81 -11.05
C ASP A 161 -23.04 -7.39 -12.47
N GLN A 162 -22.96 -8.71 -12.57
CA GLN A 162 -22.97 -9.43 -13.84
C GLN A 162 -24.31 -9.33 -14.58
N HIS A 163 -25.43 -9.18 -13.87
CA HIS A 163 -26.76 -9.12 -14.49
C HIS A 163 -27.00 -7.78 -15.17
N ASN A 164 -26.62 -6.70 -14.49
CA ASN A 164 -26.83 -5.34 -15.00
C ASN A 164 -25.62 -4.78 -15.75
N ARG A 165 -24.51 -5.53 -15.80
CA ARG A 165 -23.22 -5.09 -16.38
C ARG A 165 -22.79 -3.73 -15.84
N LYS A 166 -22.88 -3.58 -14.52
CA LYS A 166 -22.47 -2.37 -13.80
C LYS A 166 -21.33 -2.68 -12.86
N THR A 167 -20.41 -1.74 -12.73
CA THR A 167 -19.36 -1.77 -11.72
C THR A 167 -19.51 -0.56 -10.81
N TYR A 168 -19.67 -0.84 -9.52
CA TYR A 168 -19.59 0.14 -8.46
C TYR A 168 -18.12 0.31 -8.08
N VAL A 169 -17.62 1.53 -8.18
CA VAL A 169 -16.24 1.91 -7.86
C VAL A 169 -16.27 2.68 -6.55
N MET A 170 -15.66 2.13 -5.51
CA MET A 170 -15.64 2.69 -4.17
C MET A 170 -14.23 3.19 -3.83
N ASP A 171 -14.06 4.51 -3.74
CA ASP A 171 -12.84 5.11 -3.20
C ASP A 171 -12.83 4.89 -1.68
N ASP A 172 -12.03 3.93 -1.21
CA ASP A 172 -11.89 3.62 0.22
C ASP A 172 -11.00 4.62 0.97
N ASN A 173 -10.28 5.47 0.24
CA ASN A 173 -9.51 6.57 0.79
C ASN A 173 -10.40 7.76 1.17
N LEU A 174 -11.48 8.04 0.43
CA LEU A 174 -12.37 9.20 0.63
C LEU A 174 -13.85 8.86 0.88
N SER A 175 -14.22 7.57 0.88
CA SER A 175 -15.61 7.09 0.96
C SER A 175 -16.52 7.63 -0.14
N GLN A 176 -15.98 7.79 -1.34
CA GLN A 176 -16.75 8.18 -2.53
C GLN A 176 -17.18 6.93 -3.30
N THR A 177 -18.32 7.00 -3.98
CA THR A 177 -18.80 5.89 -4.81
C THR A 177 -19.30 6.42 -6.14
N GLU A 178 -18.88 5.75 -7.20
CA GLU A 178 -19.31 6.01 -8.57
C GLU A 178 -19.79 4.70 -9.21
N VAL A 179 -20.58 4.82 -10.27
CA VAL A 179 -21.12 3.67 -11.01
C VAL A 179 -20.79 3.81 -12.47
N TYR A 180 -20.28 2.74 -13.07
CA TYR A 180 -19.92 2.67 -14.47
C TYR A 180 -20.69 1.54 -15.16
N ASP A 181 -21.16 1.78 -16.38
CA ASP A 181 -21.87 0.79 -17.22
C ASP A 181 -20.86 -0.14 -17.91
N LEU A 182 -20.13 -0.92 -17.10
CA LEU A 182 -19.23 -1.98 -17.53
C LEU A 182 -19.23 -3.12 -16.52
N ASN A 183 -18.75 -4.29 -16.93
CA ASN A 183 -18.43 -5.39 -16.02
C ASN A 183 -16.93 -5.69 -16.12
N LEU A 184 -16.20 -5.65 -14.99
CA LEU A 184 -14.77 -5.91 -14.98
C LEU A 184 -14.42 -7.33 -15.45
N ASP A 185 -15.30 -8.31 -15.20
CA ASP A 185 -15.08 -9.69 -15.64
C ASP A 185 -14.99 -9.82 -17.18
N ASP A 186 -15.62 -8.91 -17.94
CA ASP A 186 -15.60 -8.94 -19.41
C ASP A 186 -14.22 -8.60 -20.00
N ILE A 187 -13.38 -7.88 -19.26
CA ILE A 187 -12.06 -7.43 -19.68
C ILE A 187 -10.91 -8.01 -18.84
N ALA A 188 -11.25 -8.73 -17.78
CA ALA A 188 -10.32 -9.38 -16.89
C ALA A 188 -9.43 -10.43 -17.59
N GLU A 189 -8.23 -10.62 -17.05
CA GLU A 189 -7.31 -11.70 -17.40
C GLU A 189 -6.88 -12.47 -16.15
N THR A 190 -6.76 -13.79 -16.25
CA THR A 190 -6.21 -14.63 -15.18
C THR A 190 -4.93 -15.30 -15.68
N PRO A 191 -3.75 -14.70 -15.44
CA PRO A 191 -2.50 -15.35 -15.78
C PRO A 191 -2.33 -16.65 -14.98
N PHE A 192 -2.09 -17.76 -15.66
CA PHE A 192 -1.81 -19.03 -15.01
C PHE A 192 -0.34 -19.07 -14.57
N LEU A 193 -0.13 -19.15 -13.27
CA LEU A 193 1.20 -19.08 -12.66
C LEU A 193 1.56 -20.44 -12.05
N SER A 194 2.77 -20.91 -12.33
CA SER A 194 3.39 -22.02 -11.63
C SER A 194 4.09 -21.54 -10.36
N SER A 195 4.49 -22.47 -9.50
CA SER A 195 5.36 -22.15 -8.36
C SER A 195 6.66 -21.50 -8.85
N GLY A 196 6.99 -20.33 -8.28
CA GLY A 196 8.18 -19.55 -8.62
C GLY A 196 8.06 -18.63 -9.82
N ASP A 197 6.93 -18.64 -10.55
CA ASP A 197 6.66 -17.62 -11.56
C ASP A 197 6.34 -16.28 -10.87
N LEU A 198 6.78 -15.18 -11.47
CA LEU A 198 6.52 -13.83 -10.99
C LEU A 198 5.42 -13.18 -11.83
N LEU A 199 4.36 -12.74 -11.18
CA LEU A 199 3.47 -11.70 -11.70
C LEU A 199 3.96 -10.36 -11.16
N LEU A 200 4.61 -9.58 -12.02
CA LEU A 200 5.05 -8.23 -11.68
C LEU A 200 3.94 -7.27 -12.08
N MET A 201 3.42 -6.49 -11.14
CA MET A 201 2.30 -5.58 -11.39
C MET A 201 2.49 -4.24 -10.68
N ARG A 202 1.93 -3.17 -11.26
CA ARG A 202 1.83 -1.88 -10.59
C ARG A 202 0.85 -1.96 -9.42
N GLY A 203 1.00 -1.07 -8.43
CA GLY A 203 0.10 -1.01 -7.27
C GLY A 203 -1.35 -0.64 -7.63
N ASP A 204 -1.52 0.08 -8.74
CA ASP A 204 -2.82 0.60 -9.21
C ASP A 204 -3.64 -0.43 -10.00
N VAL A 205 -3.08 -1.61 -10.29
CA VAL A 205 -3.77 -2.65 -11.05
C VAL A 205 -4.96 -3.19 -10.27
N ILE A 206 -6.14 -3.11 -10.87
CA ILE A 206 -7.34 -3.73 -10.32
C ILE A 206 -7.18 -5.25 -10.39
N HIS A 207 -7.31 -5.91 -9.25
CA HIS A 207 -7.15 -7.35 -9.17
C HIS A 207 -8.05 -7.98 -8.11
N ARG A 208 -8.24 -9.30 -8.22
CA ARG A 208 -8.93 -10.13 -7.24
C ARG A 208 -8.30 -11.51 -7.14
N THR A 209 -8.60 -12.22 -6.07
CA THR A 209 -8.34 -13.66 -6.02
C THR A 209 -9.32 -14.36 -6.97
N GLN A 210 -8.81 -15.21 -7.87
CA GLN A 210 -9.63 -15.98 -8.84
C GLN A 210 -10.65 -16.86 -8.11
N ASP A 211 -10.16 -17.66 -7.17
CA ASP A 211 -10.87 -18.61 -6.32
C ASP A 211 -9.97 -18.99 -5.13
N VAL A 212 -10.52 -19.75 -4.18
CA VAL A 212 -9.77 -20.29 -3.03
C VAL A 212 -9.81 -21.83 -2.97
N ASN A 213 -9.91 -22.47 -4.14
CA ASN A 213 -10.09 -23.92 -4.24
C ASN A 213 -8.82 -24.72 -3.92
N THR A 214 -7.67 -24.06 -3.82
CA THR A 214 -6.39 -24.71 -3.50
C THR A 214 -5.70 -24.04 -2.31
N GLU A 215 -4.82 -24.77 -1.63
CA GLU A 215 -3.99 -24.26 -0.52
C GLU A 215 -2.80 -23.40 -1.02
N ARG A 216 -3.08 -22.45 -1.91
CA ARG A 216 -2.07 -21.56 -2.47
C ARG A 216 -1.48 -20.65 -1.38
N VAL A 217 -0.16 -20.51 -1.41
CA VAL A 217 0.59 -19.48 -0.67
C VAL A 217 1.45 -18.70 -1.64
N ALA A 218 1.24 -17.38 -1.72
CA ALA A 218 2.05 -16.48 -2.55
C ALA A 218 2.84 -15.51 -1.67
N LEU A 219 4.06 -15.22 -2.10
CA LEU A 219 4.87 -14.12 -1.59
C LEU A 219 4.45 -12.84 -2.33
N SER A 220 4.26 -11.75 -1.58
CA SER A 220 4.07 -10.41 -2.12
C SER A 220 5.19 -9.54 -1.56
N VAL A 221 6.00 -8.92 -2.42
CA VAL A 221 7.04 -7.96 -2.00
C VAL A 221 6.82 -6.65 -2.75
N ARG A 222 6.61 -5.56 -2.04
CA ARG A 222 6.26 -4.26 -2.62
C ARG A 222 7.42 -3.28 -2.53
N TYR A 223 7.77 -2.71 -3.67
CA TYR A 223 8.80 -1.70 -3.84
C TYR A 223 8.18 -0.37 -4.24
N HIS A 224 8.49 0.69 -3.50
CA HIS A 224 7.94 2.03 -3.63
C HIS A 224 9.01 3.03 -4.04
N CYS A 225 8.69 3.99 -4.91
CA CYS A 225 9.62 5.03 -5.28
C CYS A 225 9.92 5.95 -4.10
N SER A 226 11.19 6.01 -3.72
CA SER A 226 11.70 6.98 -2.76
C SER A 226 11.33 8.42 -3.13
N LYS A 227 11.34 8.74 -4.42
CA LYS A 227 11.04 10.10 -4.91
C LYS A 227 9.54 10.42 -4.94
N ASP A 228 8.68 9.46 -4.61
CA ASP A 228 7.24 9.73 -4.54
C ASP A 228 6.97 10.66 -3.35
N MET A 229 6.28 11.77 -3.62
CA MET A 229 6.09 12.80 -2.62
C MET A 229 4.81 12.62 -1.79
N LEU A 230 4.92 12.51 -0.48
CA LEU A 230 3.75 12.46 0.40
C LEU A 230 3.14 13.85 0.59
N ASN A 231 1.83 13.98 0.39
CA ASN A 231 1.11 15.21 0.66
C ASN A 231 0.31 15.10 1.96
N MET A 232 0.59 15.98 2.94
CA MET A 232 -0.05 15.93 4.25
C MET A 232 -1.57 16.11 4.17
N ARG A 233 -2.06 17.02 3.32
CA ARG A 233 -3.51 17.24 3.16
C ARG A 233 -4.20 15.99 2.59
N LYS A 234 -3.60 15.33 1.60
CA LYS A 234 -4.10 14.04 1.08
C LYS A 234 -3.99 12.91 2.11
N PHE A 235 -2.96 12.92 2.95
CA PHE A 235 -2.78 11.92 4.00
C PHE A 235 -3.90 12.02 5.04
N LEU A 236 -4.24 13.24 5.43
CA LEU A 236 -5.28 13.54 6.41
C LEU A 236 -6.70 13.45 5.83
N ALA A 237 -6.85 13.59 4.51
CA ALA A 237 -8.11 13.28 3.86
C ALA A 237 -8.40 11.79 4.01
N MET A 238 -9.46 11.45 4.74
CA MET A 238 -9.78 10.06 5.05
C MET A 238 -11.29 9.83 5.08
N GLY A 239 -11.70 8.78 4.39
CA GLY A 239 -12.99 8.13 4.52
C GLY A 239 -12.97 7.07 5.63
N TYR A 240 -14.11 6.40 5.80
CA TYR A 240 -14.32 5.40 6.84
C TYR A 240 -13.32 4.24 6.77
N THR A 241 -13.09 3.69 5.57
CA THR A 241 -12.20 2.53 5.39
C THR A 241 -10.77 2.89 5.81
N LYS A 242 -10.22 4.01 5.32
CA LYS A 242 -8.89 4.49 5.73
C LYS A 242 -8.80 4.71 7.24
N LEU A 243 -9.77 5.38 7.86
CA LEU A 243 -9.78 5.59 9.31
C LEU A 243 -9.75 4.26 10.07
N ARG A 244 -10.55 3.27 9.65
CA ARG A 244 -10.55 1.93 10.25
C ARG A 244 -9.18 1.27 10.13
N PHE A 245 -8.54 1.35 8.96
CA PHE A 245 -7.20 0.81 8.75
C PHE A 245 -6.17 1.47 9.67
N MET A 246 -6.26 2.80 9.84
CA MET A 246 -5.43 3.57 10.76
C MET A 246 -5.59 3.12 12.20
N LEU A 247 -6.84 2.94 12.67
CA LEU A 247 -7.11 2.52 14.04
C LEU A 247 -6.67 1.08 14.32
N ASN A 248 -6.74 0.21 13.32
CA ASN A 248 -6.31 -1.18 13.43
C ASN A 248 -4.78 -1.32 13.52
N ASN A 249 -4.03 -0.51 12.76
CA ASN A 249 -2.58 -0.54 12.72
C ASN A 249 -1.94 0.87 12.91
N PRO A 250 -2.14 1.52 14.07
CA PRO A 250 -1.84 2.95 14.25
C PRO A 250 -0.36 3.29 14.10
N THR A 251 0.54 2.37 14.42
CA THR A 251 1.99 2.59 14.37
C THR A 251 2.47 3.05 13.00
N TYR A 252 1.94 2.49 11.90
CA TYR A 252 2.37 2.86 10.55
C TYR A 252 2.02 4.31 10.21
N TYR A 253 0.84 4.75 10.64
CA TYR A 253 0.31 6.08 10.32
C TYR A 253 0.86 7.16 11.24
N LEU A 254 1.08 6.83 12.52
CA LEU A 254 1.74 7.73 13.46
C LEU A 254 3.16 8.08 12.99
N GLY A 255 3.92 7.11 12.44
CA GLY A 255 5.24 7.40 11.88
C GLY A 255 5.22 8.44 10.73
N VAL A 256 4.19 8.40 9.88
CA VAL A 256 4.00 9.42 8.82
C VAL A 256 3.63 10.78 9.43
N LEU A 257 2.78 10.81 10.46
CA LEU A 257 2.40 12.06 11.14
C LEU A 257 3.58 12.68 11.88
N ASP A 258 4.38 11.87 12.58
CA ASP A 258 5.58 12.30 13.29
C ASP A 258 6.59 12.91 12.31
N PHE A 259 6.77 12.30 11.13
CA PHE A 259 7.58 12.89 10.07
C PHE A 259 7.13 14.30 9.68
N PHE A 260 5.84 14.49 9.40
CA PHE A 260 5.33 15.82 9.06
C PHE A 260 5.46 16.80 10.23
N ALA A 261 5.34 16.33 11.47
CA ALA A 261 5.49 17.15 12.66
C ALA A 261 6.93 17.67 12.84
N ASP A 262 7.94 16.80 12.65
CA ASP A 262 9.35 17.17 12.74
C ASP A 262 9.74 18.19 11.66
N GLN A 263 9.23 18.03 10.43
CA GLN A 263 9.45 19.00 9.35
C GLN A 263 8.80 20.37 9.64
N LEU A 264 7.67 20.41 10.36
CA LEU A 264 7.05 21.66 10.79
C LEU A 264 7.85 22.36 11.91
N VAL A 265 8.57 21.61 12.74
CA VAL A 265 9.48 22.18 13.76
C VAL A 265 10.70 22.80 13.11
N ASP A 266 11.29 22.16 12.10
CA ASP A 266 12.49 22.67 11.43
C ASP A 266 12.20 23.98 10.64
N LEU A 267 11.02 24.08 10.03
CA LEU A 267 10.55 25.32 9.38
C LEU A 267 10.29 26.48 10.35
N SER A 268 10.10 26.21 11.64
CA SER A 268 9.91 27.25 12.67
C SER A 268 11.22 27.88 13.16
N VAL A 269 12.36 27.29 12.80
CA VAL A 269 13.71 27.76 13.16
C VAL A 269 14.34 28.59 12.02
N VAL A 270 13.76 28.56 10.81
CA VAL A 270 14.19 29.39 9.68
C VAL A 270 13.60 30.80 9.81
N ASP A 271 14.48 31.80 9.82
CA ASP A 271 14.15 33.23 9.90
C ASP A 271 13.00 33.58 8.93
N SER A 272 11.97 34.21 9.50
CA SER A 272 10.72 34.67 8.89
C SER A 272 10.82 35.39 7.53
N LYS A 273 12.03 35.76 7.10
CA LYS A 273 12.32 36.45 5.83
C LYS A 273 12.59 35.54 4.63
N LEU A 274 12.75 34.22 4.82
CA LEU A 274 12.96 33.26 3.72
C LEU A 274 11.68 32.54 3.25
N ILE A 275 10.56 32.75 3.95
CA ILE A 275 9.27 32.08 3.67
C ILE A 275 8.60 32.60 2.39
N ASP A 276 9.05 33.75 1.85
CA ASP A 276 8.48 34.33 0.62
C ASP A 276 9.08 33.76 -0.69
N GLN A 277 10.03 32.82 -0.63
CA GLN A 277 10.69 32.28 -1.83
C GLN A 277 10.77 30.75 -1.94
N THR A 278 10.29 30.00 -0.96
CA THR A 278 10.02 28.58 -1.13
C THR A 278 8.57 28.41 -1.54
N ASP A 279 8.34 27.66 -2.62
CA ASP A 279 7.03 27.44 -3.22
C ASP A 279 6.12 26.67 -2.23
N ALA A 280 5.52 27.40 -1.29
CA ALA A 280 4.66 26.96 -0.21
C ALA A 280 3.32 26.36 -0.70
N LYS A 281 3.25 25.97 -1.98
CA LYS A 281 2.05 25.49 -2.64
C LYS A 281 1.94 23.96 -2.72
N THR A 282 3.00 23.18 -2.48
CA THR A 282 2.93 21.73 -2.76
C THR A 282 3.01 20.79 -1.55
N ASN A 283 3.48 21.21 -0.36
CA ASN A 283 3.48 20.40 0.88
C ASN A 283 3.85 18.92 0.66
N SER A 284 4.93 18.64 -0.07
CA SER A 284 5.25 17.32 -0.62
C SER A 284 6.69 16.90 -0.26
N PHE A 285 6.95 15.64 0.14
CA PHE A 285 8.27 15.14 0.59
C PHE A 285 8.61 13.70 0.14
N ASN A 286 9.89 13.40 -0.12
CA ASN A 286 10.41 12.10 -0.60
C ASN A 286 10.78 11.13 0.54
N LEU A 287 10.56 9.82 0.37
CA LEU A 287 11.06 8.71 1.22
C LEU A 287 12.43 8.18 0.72
N THR A 288 13.29 7.51 1.51
CA THR A 288 14.46 6.76 0.96
C THR A 288 14.85 5.56 1.84
N GLN A 289 15.58 4.57 1.28
CA GLN A 289 15.90 3.26 1.86
C GLN A 289 16.89 3.27 3.05
N GLY A 290 16.63 2.46 4.07
CA GLY A 290 17.59 2.05 5.12
C GLY A 290 17.69 0.54 5.32
N MET A 291 18.72 0.12 6.08
CA MET A 291 18.99 -1.27 6.43
C MET A 291 18.27 -1.69 7.73
N GLU A 292 17.92 -2.99 7.81
CA GLU A 292 17.50 -3.76 9.00
C GLU A 292 16.09 -3.52 9.57
N GLY A 293 15.22 -4.55 9.51
CA GLY A 293 14.30 -5.05 10.54
C GLY A 293 13.33 -4.10 11.30
N GLN A 294 13.37 -2.81 11.01
CA GLN A 294 12.60 -1.71 11.57
C GLN A 294 12.17 -0.84 10.39
N TRP A 295 11.00 -0.24 10.47
CA TRP A 295 10.61 0.77 9.48
C TRP A 295 11.49 1.98 9.74
N ILE A 296 12.21 2.49 8.74
CA ILE A 296 13.11 3.64 8.90
C ILE A 296 12.71 4.67 7.85
N LEU A 297 12.51 5.90 8.29
CA LEU A 297 12.20 7.01 7.42
C LEU A 297 13.45 7.88 7.25
N TYR A 298 13.81 8.25 6.03
CA TYR A 298 14.97 9.10 5.75
C TYR A 298 14.54 10.33 4.97
N TYR A 299 15.12 11.49 5.32
CA TYR A 299 14.91 12.76 4.61
C TYR A 299 16.24 13.38 4.18
N ILE A 300 16.16 14.13 3.06
CA ILE A 300 17.25 14.94 2.52
C ILE A 300 16.87 16.41 2.61
N ASP A 301 17.68 17.19 3.33
CA ASP A 301 17.46 18.62 3.53
C ASP A 301 17.71 19.48 2.28
N GLY A 302 17.40 20.78 2.39
CA GLY A 302 17.70 21.75 1.34
C GLY A 302 19.19 21.86 0.98
N ALA A 303 20.09 21.27 1.78
CA ALA A 303 21.53 21.18 1.56
C ALA A 303 22.00 19.79 1.04
N LYS A 304 21.06 18.89 0.72
CA LYS A 304 21.31 17.53 0.23
C LYS A 304 21.94 16.57 1.25
N GLN A 305 21.84 16.83 2.55
CA GLN A 305 22.34 15.94 3.60
C GLN A 305 21.29 14.91 4.02
N ARG A 306 21.74 13.67 4.35
CA ARG A 306 20.87 12.53 4.69
C ARG A 306 20.69 12.42 6.20
N HIS A 307 19.45 12.28 6.66
CA HIS A 307 19.12 12.07 8.07
C HIS A 307 18.30 10.79 8.28
N LEU A 308 18.65 10.01 9.30
CA LEU A 308 18.04 8.72 9.68
C LEU A 308 16.98 8.94 10.77
N ILE A 309 15.74 8.49 10.53
CA ILE A 309 14.69 8.42 11.55
C ILE A 309 14.36 6.94 11.77
N ASP A 310 14.93 6.37 12.83
CA ASP A 310 14.58 5.03 13.34
C ASP A 310 13.10 5.05 13.77
N MET A 311 12.20 4.40 13.01
CA MET A 311 10.80 4.27 13.41
C MET A 311 10.56 3.15 14.43
N GLY A 312 11.56 2.79 15.25
CA GLY A 312 11.31 1.91 16.36
C GLY A 312 12.42 1.66 17.37
N SER A 313 12.44 2.44 18.46
CA SER A 313 12.68 1.85 19.79
C SER A 313 11.97 2.57 20.95
N ASP A 314 11.80 3.89 20.92
CA ASP A 314 11.27 4.61 22.09
C ASP A 314 9.73 4.72 22.14
N VAL A 315 9.06 4.77 20.99
CA VAL A 315 7.57 4.65 20.94
C VAL A 315 7.13 3.19 21.16
N LEU A 316 7.91 2.22 20.65
CA LEU A 316 7.62 0.78 20.74
C LEU A 316 7.77 0.20 22.15
N LYS A 317 8.63 0.77 23.01
CA LYS A 317 8.82 0.26 24.38
C LYS A 317 7.57 0.34 25.26
N ASN A 318 6.61 1.21 24.93
CA ASN A 318 5.43 1.47 25.76
C ASN A 318 4.09 0.96 25.19
N ILE A 319 4.09 0.34 24.00
CA ILE A 319 2.86 -0.17 23.34
C ILE A 319 2.89 -1.71 23.17
N LYS A 320 4.04 -2.36 23.36
CA LYS A 320 4.13 -3.83 23.37
C LYS A 320 3.50 -4.39 24.66
N SER A 321 2.21 -4.74 24.63
CA SER A 321 1.63 -5.90 25.35
C SER A 321 0.09 -5.98 25.43
N LYS A 322 -0.70 -5.05 24.89
CA LYS A 322 -2.16 -5.04 25.12
C LYS A 322 -3.00 -5.32 23.87
N LYS A 323 -4.00 -6.20 23.99
CA LYS A 323 -5.04 -6.39 22.95
C LYS A 323 -5.92 -5.15 22.88
N ILE A 324 -6.67 -4.95 21.78
CA ILE A 324 -7.62 -3.84 21.67
C ILE A 324 -8.68 -3.88 22.78
N ASP A 325 -9.06 -5.08 23.19
CA ASP A 325 -10.00 -5.31 24.30
C ASP A 325 -9.41 -4.98 25.69
N ASP A 326 -8.09 -4.73 25.77
CA ASP A 326 -7.36 -4.35 26.99
C ASP A 326 -7.02 -2.85 27.03
N LEU A 327 -7.46 -2.08 26.03
CA LEU A 327 -7.30 -0.63 26.02
C LEU A 327 -8.22 -0.03 27.07
N THR A 328 -7.62 0.63 28.06
CA THR A 328 -8.37 1.33 29.09
C THR A 328 -8.88 2.66 28.54
N ASP A 329 -9.91 3.24 29.16
CA ASP A 329 -10.38 4.61 28.83
C ASP A 329 -9.22 5.63 28.85
N TYR A 330 -8.22 5.39 29.70
CA TYR A 330 -6.98 6.17 29.76
C TYR A 330 -6.11 6.05 28.50
N ASP A 331 -6.00 4.85 27.91
CA ASP A 331 -5.23 4.61 26.68
C ASP A 331 -5.93 5.28 25.48
N ILE A 332 -7.26 5.21 25.43
CA ILE A 332 -8.09 5.90 24.42
C ILE A 332 -8.00 7.43 24.60
N LEU A 333 -8.07 7.93 25.83
CA LEU A 333 -7.85 9.34 26.16
C LEU A 333 -6.45 9.81 25.79
N ARG A 334 -5.42 8.97 25.93
CA ARG A 334 -4.04 9.29 25.58
C ARG A 334 -3.82 9.31 24.06
N ILE A 335 -4.41 8.38 23.31
CA ILE A 335 -4.39 8.40 21.83
C ILE A 335 -5.14 9.63 21.33
N LYS A 336 -6.31 9.94 21.90
CA LYS A 336 -7.03 11.18 21.64
C LYS A 336 -6.17 12.40 21.96
N ARG A 337 -5.60 12.50 23.17
CA ARG A 337 -4.74 13.61 23.59
C ARG A 337 -3.44 13.73 22.79
N ASN A 338 -2.97 12.66 22.16
CA ASN A 338 -1.79 12.69 21.31
C ASN A 338 -2.14 13.09 19.87
N LEU A 339 -3.28 12.64 19.33
CA LEU A 339 -3.75 13.04 17.99
C LEU A 339 -4.39 14.43 17.98
N GLN A 340 -5.00 14.83 19.09
CA GLN A 340 -5.81 16.03 19.23
C GLN A 340 -5.01 17.34 19.04
N PRO A 341 -3.79 17.51 19.58
CA PRO A 341 -2.96 18.68 19.28
C PRO A 341 -2.56 18.79 17.81
N TYR A 342 -2.42 17.65 17.12
CA TYR A 342 -2.16 17.64 15.68
C TYR A 342 -3.41 18.01 14.90
N LEU A 343 -4.56 17.39 15.22
CA LEU A 343 -5.85 17.70 14.63
C LEU A 343 -6.24 19.18 14.86
N GLU A 344 -6.05 19.70 16.07
CA GLU A 344 -6.32 21.11 16.43
C GLU A 344 -5.39 22.08 15.68
N LYS A 345 -4.08 21.77 15.56
CA LYS A 345 -3.14 22.58 14.75
C LYS A 345 -3.43 22.53 13.25
N ILE A 346 -3.93 21.40 12.75
CA ILE A 346 -4.35 21.24 11.35
C ILE A 346 -5.60 22.09 11.09
N LEU A 347 -6.60 22.03 11.99
CA LEU A 347 -7.83 22.80 11.87
C LEU A 347 -7.57 24.33 11.93
N LEU A 348 -6.70 24.78 12.83
CA LEU A 348 -6.28 26.19 12.95
C LEU A 348 -5.48 26.72 11.75
N ARG A 349 -4.66 25.88 11.10
CA ARG A 349 -3.73 26.32 10.05
C ARG A 349 -4.33 26.34 8.64
N TYR A 350 -5.40 25.59 8.40
CA TYR A 350 -6.01 25.45 7.06
C TYR A 350 -7.34 26.19 6.89
N ASP A 351 -7.74 27.02 7.86
CA ASP A 351 -8.99 27.80 7.88
C ASP A 351 -10.20 26.94 7.47
N ILE A 352 -10.19 25.67 7.89
CA ILE A 352 -11.31 24.77 7.74
C ILE A 352 -12.31 25.25 8.77
N LYS A 353 -13.32 26.00 8.31
CA LYS A 353 -14.43 26.44 9.16
C LYS A 353 -14.94 25.25 9.96
N GLU A 354 -15.13 25.47 11.26
CA GLU A 354 -15.58 24.50 12.25
C GLU A 354 -16.82 23.72 11.80
N ASP A 355 -17.57 24.21 10.80
CA ASP A 355 -18.79 23.64 10.22
C ASP A 355 -18.72 22.19 9.69
N ILE A 356 -17.54 21.54 9.60
CA ILE A 356 -17.46 20.08 9.34
C ILE A 356 -17.59 19.25 10.64
N PHE A 357 -17.30 19.85 11.80
CA PHE A 357 -17.28 19.19 13.11
C PHE A 357 -18.11 19.89 14.20
N ASP A 358 -18.74 21.03 13.90
CA ASP A 358 -19.39 21.83 14.93
C ASP A 358 -20.85 21.43 15.17
N LYS A 359 -21.03 20.43 16.04
CA LYS A 359 -21.62 20.60 17.38
C LYS A 359 -21.89 19.23 17.99
N ASN A 360 -21.16 18.94 19.07
CA ASN A 360 -21.27 17.73 19.88
C ASN A 360 -20.97 16.43 19.14
N PHE A 361 -19.71 16.20 18.75
CA PHE A 361 -19.25 14.86 18.39
C PHE A 361 -18.94 14.07 19.67
N SER A 362 -19.97 13.47 20.27
CA SER A 362 -19.82 12.62 21.45
C SER A 362 -19.38 11.21 21.05
N LEU A 363 -18.83 10.44 22.00
CA LEU A 363 -18.56 9.01 21.81
C LEU A 363 -19.82 8.23 21.38
N GLY A 364 -21.00 8.74 21.73
CA GLY A 364 -22.30 8.21 21.30
C GLY A 364 -22.60 8.44 19.82
N ASP A 365 -22.12 9.52 19.20
CA ASP A 365 -22.33 9.80 17.77
C ASP A 365 -21.42 8.92 16.90
N LEU A 366 -20.23 8.58 17.41
CA LEU A 366 -19.35 7.57 16.80
C LEU A 366 -19.96 6.15 16.85
N ILE A 367 -20.77 5.85 17.88
CA ILE A 367 -21.45 4.55 18.05
C ILE A 367 -22.78 4.52 17.26
N SER A 368 -23.52 5.63 17.20
CA SER A 368 -24.76 5.77 16.42
C SER A 368 -24.55 5.73 14.91
N PHE A 369 -23.34 6.03 14.44
CA PHE A 369 -22.95 5.89 13.03
C PHE A 369 -22.55 4.45 12.66
N VAL A 370 -22.45 3.57 13.67
CA VAL A 370 -21.95 2.18 13.60
C VAL A 370 -23.06 1.15 13.89
N SER A 371 -24.29 1.58 14.13
CA SER A 371 -25.53 0.78 14.13
C SER A 371 -26.45 1.23 13.00
#